data_AF-A0A936JAE8-F1
#
_entry.id   AF-A0A936JAE8-F1
#
_cell.length_a   1.000
_cell.length_b   1.000
_cell.length_c   1.000
_cell.angle_alpha   90.00
_cell.angle_beta   90.00
_cell.angle_gamma   90.00
#
_symmetry.space_group_name_H-M   'P 1'
#
loop_
_entity.id
_entity.type
_entity.pdbx_description
1 polymer ?
#
loop_
_entity_poly.entity_id
_entity_poly.type
_entity_poly.pdbx_seq_one_letter_code
_entity_poly.pdbx_strand_id
1 'polypeptide(L)'
;MRDAIHTSKNSLCLERAELLLSFRYSKAGFKARKVHPMVKRAQTIAHIMAHRRPIIHADELIAGSMTSKRVAANFYPEGGTSSLFEDLWRLEKRPVPLFLTFAEKLRFMKIVSLTMRDSISSRAFFKPSRIKHLFKKSVP
;
A
#
# COMPACT_ATOMS: atom_id res chain seq x y z
N MET A 1 15.36 -21.70 7.88
CA MET A 1 14.35 -21.19 6.90
C MET A 1 12.91 -21.42 7.34
N ARG A 2 12.41 -22.67 7.34
CA ARG A 2 10.99 -22.97 7.63
C ARG A 2 10.51 -22.39 8.98
N ASP A 3 11.24 -22.65 10.05
CA ASP A 3 10.85 -22.19 11.39
C ASP A 3 10.92 -20.68 11.52
N ALA A 4 11.91 -20.04 10.89
CA ALA A 4 12.03 -18.58 10.86
C ALA A 4 10.84 -17.90 10.16
N ILE A 5 10.24 -18.55 9.15
CA ILE A 5 9.03 -18.06 8.48
C ILE A 5 7.80 -18.27 9.37
N HIS A 6 7.62 -19.46 9.96
CA HIS A 6 6.45 -19.77 10.78
C HIS A 6 6.39 -18.98 12.10
N THR A 7 7.54 -18.64 12.67
CA THR A 7 7.63 -17.84 13.90
C THR A 7 7.51 -16.34 13.63
N SER A 8 7.72 -15.91 12.38
CA SER A 8 7.61 -14.50 12.00
C SER A 8 6.16 -14.04 12.03
N LYS A 9 5.93 -12.85 12.61
CA LYS A 9 4.61 -12.22 12.62
C LYS A 9 4.25 -11.66 11.24
N ASN A 10 3.10 -12.05 10.72
CA ASN A 10 2.51 -11.47 9.52
C ASN A 10 2.39 -9.95 9.68
N SER A 11 3.03 -9.19 8.81
CA SER A 11 3.12 -7.73 8.93
C SER A 11 2.67 -7.02 7.67
N LEU A 12 2.53 -5.69 7.74
CA LEU A 12 2.37 -4.84 6.56
C LEU A 12 3.67 -4.10 6.27
N CYS A 13 4.12 -4.12 5.02
CA CYS A 13 5.28 -3.40 4.53
C CYS A 13 4.84 -2.07 3.90
N LEU A 14 5.32 -0.97 4.46
CA LEU A 14 4.99 0.38 4.00
C LEU A 14 6.01 0.95 3.01
N GLU A 15 7.20 0.33 2.89
CA GLU A 15 8.33 0.82 2.09
C GLU A 15 7.90 1.14 0.65
N ARG A 16 7.15 0.23 0.00
CA ARG A 16 6.67 0.46 -1.36
C ARG A 16 5.86 1.76 -1.48
N ALA A 17 4.93 1.96 -0.55
CA ALA A 17 4.03 3.10 -0.56
C ALA A 17 4.78 4.40 -0.23
N GLU A 18 5.77 4.35 0.65
CA GLU A 18 6.69 5.45 0.93
C GLU A 18 7.52 5.81 -0.31
N LEU A 19 8.05 4.82 -1.03
CA LEU A 19 8.79 5.03 -2.28
C LEU A 19 7.90 5.54 -3.42
N LEU A 20 6.64 5.12 -3.46
CA LEU A 20 5.65 5.68 -4.38
C LEU A 20 5.42 7.17 -4.09
N LEU A 21 5.30 7.56 -2.82
CA LEU A 21 5.18 8.95 -2.43
C LEU A 21 6.47 9.73 -2.71
N SER A 22 7.64 9.16 -2.46
CA SER A 22 8.92 9.81 -2.76
C SER A 22 9.06 10.09 -4.26
N PHE A 23 8.68 9.14 -5.12
CA PHE A 23 8.62 9.38 -6.56
C PHE A 23 7.63 10.50 -6.89
N ARG A 24 6.40 10.44 -6.35
CA ARG A 24 5.31 11.40 -6.62
C ARG A 24 5.70 12.85 -6.36
N TYR A 25 6.50 13.10 -5.33
CA TYR A 25 6.98 14.42 -4.93
C TYR A 25 8.38 14.77 -5.49
N SER A 26 9.03 13.86 -6.21
CA SER A 26 10.29 14.13 -6.90
C SER A 26 10.08 14.97 -8.16
N LYS A 27 11.15 15.64 -8.63
CA LYS A 27 11.16 16.34 -9.93
C LYS A 27 10.73 15.42 -11.09
N ALA A 28 11.16 14.15 -11.06
CA ALA A 28 10.79 13.15 -12.06
C ALA A 28 9.29 12.82 -12.00
N GLY A 29 8.73 12.63 -10.80
CA GLY A 29 7.30 12.37 -10.62
C GLY A 29 6.41 13.54 -11.04
N PHE A 30 6.85 14.78 -10.87
CA PHE A 30 6.14 15.95 -11.40
C PHE A 30 6.11 15.95 -12.93
N LYS A 31 7.24 15.68 -13.60
CA LYS A 31 7.28 15.54 -15.07
C LYS A 31 6.41 14.39 -15.56
N ALA A 32 6.41 13.26 -14.84
CA ALA A 32 5.61 12.08 -15.14
C ALA A 32 4.08 12.29 -15.02
N ARG A 33 3.60 13.47 -14.56
CA ARG A 33 2.16 13.78 -14.57
C ARG A 33 1.63 14.07 -15.97
N LYS A 34 2.49 14.48 -16.90
CA LYS A 34 2.12 14.87 -18.27
C LYS A 34 2.21 13.72 -19.29
N VAL A 35 2.82 12.60 -18.90
CA VAL A 35 3.03 11.44 -19.79
C VAL A 35 1.88 10.44 -19.68
N HIS A 36 1.83 9.51 -20.63
CA HIS A 36 0.83 8.45 -20.64
C HIS A 36 0.82 7.67 -19.30
N PRO A 37 -0.36 7.30 -18.74
CA PRO A 37 -0.44 6.64 -17.43
C PRO A 37 0.40 5.37 -17.28
N MET A 38 0.58 4.58 -18.35
CA MET A 38 1.44 3.39 -18.32
C MET A 38 2.91 3.74 -18.21
N VAL A 39 3.36 4.80 -18.89
CA VAL A 39 4.74 5.30 -18.79
C VAL A 39 5.00 5.82 -17.38
N LYS A 40 4.05 6.57 -16.81
CA LYS A 40 4.12 7.03 -15.42
C LYS A 40 4.23 5.85 -14.44
N ARG A 41 3.44 4.79 -14.64
CA ARG A 41 3.48 3.57 -13.80
C ARG A 41 4.83 2.86 -13.92
N ALA A 42 5.34 2.69 -15.15
CA ALA A 42 6.66 2.10 -15.39
C ALA A 42 7.77 2.90 -14.70
N GLN A 43 7.77 4.23 -14.84
CA GLN A 43 8.71 5.11 -14.15
C GLN A 43 8.60 5.03 -12.63
N THR A 44 7.37 4.92 -12.09
CA THR A 44 7.15 4.76 -10.64
C THR A 44 7.71 3.42 -10.15
N ILE A 45 7.47 2.33 -10.88
CA ILE A 45 8.00 0.99 -10.54
C ILE A 45 9.53 1.01 -10.62
N ALA A 46 10.11 1.61 -11.67
CA ALA A 46 11.55 1.75 -11.79
C ALA A 46 12.15 2.50 -10.59
N HIS A 47 11.53 3.61 -10.18
CA HIS A 47 11.94 4.33 -8.97
C HIS A 47 11.86 3.48 -7.71
N ILE A 48 10.76 2.74 -7.52
CA ILE A 48 10.59 1.84 -6.38
C ILE A 48 11.69 0.78 -6.36
N MET A 49 11.95 0.11 -7.48
CA MET A 49 12.96 -0.95 -7.53
C MET A 49 14.38 -0.42 -7.34
N ALA A 50 14.68 0.80 -7.84
CA ALA A 50 15.99 1.42 -7.69
C ALA A 50 16.31 1.88 -6.26
N HIS A 51 15.29 2.17 -5.43
CA HIS A 51 15.47 2.72 -4.09
C HIS A 51 15.05 1.76 -2.97
N ARG A 52 14.40 0.65 -3.31
CA ARG A 52 14.04 -0.39 -2.36
C ARG A 52 15.30 -1.03 -1.80
N ARG A 53 15.30 -1.29 -0.49
CA ARG A 53 16.42 -1.97 0.16
C ARG A 53 16.38 -3.46 -0.19
N PRO A 54 17.41 -4.02 -0.85
CA PRO A 54 17.51 -5.46 -1.02
C PRO A 54 17.79 -6.11 0.34
N ILE A 55 17.02 -7.15 0.67
CA ILE A 55 17.21 -7.95 1.88
C ILE A 55 17.42 -9.39 1.43
N ILE A 56 18.54 -9.97 1.88
CA ILE A 56 18.87 -11.38 1.74
C ILE A 56 18.88 -11.95 3.15
N HIS A 57 18.02 -12.93 3.41
CA HIS A 57 17.99 -13.61 4.70
C HIS A 57 19.13 -14.62 4.76
N ALA A 58 19.86 -14.67 5.88
CA ALA A 58 21.10 -15.45 6.00
C ALA A 58 20.91 -16.95 5.77
N ASP A 59 19.68 -17.45 5.97
CA ASP A 59 19.30 -18.84 5.83
C ASP A 59 18.56 -19.15 4.51
N GLU A 60 18.65 -18.26 3.52
CA GLU A 60 18.03 -18.39 2.20
C GLU A 60 19.09 -18.40 1.09
N LEU A 61 19.00 -19.37 0.17
CA LEU A 61 19.85 -19.45 -1.03
C LEU A 61 19.33 -18.56 -2.18
N ILE A 62 18.05 -18.21 -2.15
CA ILE A 62 17.40 -17.40 -3.17
C ILE A 62 17.28 -15.96 -2.65
N ALA A 63 17.88 -15.02 -3.35
CA ALA A 63 17.68 -13.59 -3.09
C ALA A 63 16.34 -13.14 -3.69
N GLY A 64 15.52 -12.41 -2.93
CA GLY A 64 14.25 -11.93 -3.49
C GLY A 64 13.20 -11.39 -2.53
N SER A 65 13.56 -10.89 -1.34
CA SER A 65 12.56 -10.30 -0.46
C SER A 65 12.04 -8.97 -1.02
N MET A 66 10.72 -8.88 -1.18
CA MET A 66 10.03 -7.70 -1.69
C MET A 66 9.50 -6.79 -0.58
N THR A 67 9.88 -7.06 0.67
CA THR A 67 9.41 -6.34 1.86
C THR A 67 10.52 -6.13 2.87
N SER A 68 10.38 -5.07 3.68
CA SER A 68 11.34 -4.75 4.75
C SER A 68 11.33 -5.72 5.94
N LYS A 69 10.38 -6.65 5.98
CA LYS A 69 10.20 -7.67 7.02
C LYS A 69 10.16 -9.05 6.37
N ARG A 70 10.43 -10.09 7.15
CA ARG A 70 10.49 -11.47 6.65
C ARG A 70 9.16 -11.97 6.10
N VAL A 71 8.07 -11.76 6.85
CA VAL A 71 6.71 -12.10 6.39
C VAL A 71 5.85 -10.84 6.43
N ALA A 72 5.70 -10.19 5.27
CA ALA A 72 4.85 -9.03 5.15
C ALA A 72 4.15 -8.91 3.80
N ALA A 73 2.96 -8.32 3.82
CA ALA A 73 2.26 -7.91 2.62
C ALA A 73 2.73 -6.51 2.18
N ASN A 74 2.92 -6.30 0.88
CA ASN A 74 3.15 -4.97 0.33
C ASN A 74 1.86 -4.14 0.42
N PHE A 75 1.96 -2.89 0.89
CA PHE A 75 0.84 -1.97 0.86
C PHE A 75 0.75 -1.23 -0.50
N TYR A 76 -0.44 -1.25 -1.09
CA TYR A 76 -0.76 -0.62 -2.37
C TYR A 76 -1.82 0.48 -2.15
N PRO A 77 -1.41 1.74 -1.93
CA PRO A 77 -2.34 2.86 -1.71
C PRO A 77 -3.29 3.15 -2.89
N GLU A 78 -2.94 2.69 -4.09
CA GLU A 78 -3.78 2.77 -5.28
C GLU A 78 -4.96 1.79 -5.27
N GLY A 79 -4.91 0.74 -4.44
CA GLY A 79 -5.88 -0.34 -4.40
C GLY A 79 -6.98 -0.14 -3.34
N GLY A 80 -7.30 -1.23 -2.63
CA GLY A 80 -8.33 -1.27 -1.58
C GLY A 80 -7.84 -0.73 -0.24
N THR A 81 -7.53 0.56 -0.15
CA THR A 81 -7.02 1.19 1.08
C THR A 81 -8.05 1.29 2.21
N SER A 82 -9.35 1.41 1.86
CA SER A 82 -10.42 1.66 2.83
C SER A 82 -10.58 0.55 3.89
N SER A 83 -10.48 -0.71 3.50
CA SER A 83 -10.65 -1.85 4.42
C SER A 83 -9.52 -1.95 5.44
N LEU A 84 -8.28 -1.72 5.02
CA LEU A 84 -7.13 -1.67 5.93
C LEU A 84 -7.19 -0.47 6.89
N PHE A 85 -7.73 0.65 6.42
CA PHE A 85 -7.87 1.86 7.20
C PHE A 85 -8.95 1.75 8.27
N GLU A 86 -10.12 1.19 7.92
CA GLU A 86 -11.21 0.89 8.86
C GLU A 86 -10.74 0.01 10.02
N ASP A 87 -9.95 -1.01 9.70
CA ASP A 87 -9.46 -1.98 10.68
C ASP A 87 -8.14 -1.59 11.35
N LEU A 88 -7.56 -0.41 11.13
CA LEU A 88 -6.16 -0.09 11.51
C LEU A 88 -5.81 -0.44 12.98
N TRP A 89 -6.73 -0.13 13.90
CA TRP A 89 -6.54 -0.37 15.34
C TRP A 89 -6.91 -1.80 15.77
N ARG A 90 -7.46 -2.60 14.85
CA ARG A 90 -7.94 -3.98 15.05
C ARG A 90 -7.30 -4.97 14.07
N LEU A 91 -6.28 -4.59 13.32
CA LEU A 91 -5.60 -5.45 12.34
C LEU A 91 -5.08 -6.76 12.95
N GLU A 92 -4.69 -6.72 14.21
CA GLU A 92 -4.20 -7.86 14.99
C GLU A 92 -5.32 -8.83 15.40
N LYS A 93 -6.59 -8.40 15.31
CA LYS A 93 -7.79 -9.19 15.67
C LYS A 93 -8.48 -9.82 14.46
N ARG A 94 -7.95 -9.61 13.24
CA ARG A 94 -8.49 -10.21 12.02
C ARG A 94 -8.24 -11.71 12.00
N PRO A 95 -9.02 -12.50 11.23
CA PRO A 95 -8.75 -13.93 11.04
C PRO A 95 -7.33 -14.21 10.55
N VAL A 96 -6.80 -13.32 9.71
CA VAL A 96 -5.37 -13.27 9.36
C VAL A 96 -4.79 -12.00 10.01
N PRO A 97 -4.11 -12.12 11.17
CA PRO A 97 -3.66 -10.96 11.91
C PRO A 97 -2.50 -10.28 11.20
N LEU A 98 -2.52 -8.94 11.17
CA LEU A 98 -1.42 -8.12 10.68
C LEU A 98 -0.85 -7.26 11.81
N PHE A 99 0.44 -7.42 12.06
CA PHE A 99 1.15 -6.74 13.14
C PHE A 99 1.86 -5.49 12.64
N LEU A 100 1.53 -4.35 13.25
CA LEU A 100 2.16 -3.07 13.00
C LEU A 100 2.48 -2.40 14.33
N THR A 101 3.67 -1.84 14.46
CA THR A 101 4.00 -0.98 15.60
C THR A 101 3.19 0.31 15.56
N PHE A 102 3.09 1.03 16.68
CA PHE A 102 2.39 2.31 16.71
C PHE A 102 2.98 3.33 15.70
N ALA A 103 4.30 3.38 15.58
CA ALA A 103 4.98 4.21 14.58
C ALA A 103 4.64 3.81 13.14
N GLU A 104 4.49 2.51 12.86
CA GLU A 104 4.02 2.02 11.56
C GLU A 104 2.56 2.38 11.29
N LYS A 105 1.69 2.31 12.30
CA LYS A 105 0.29 2.76 12.18
C LYS A 105 0.22 4.25 11.86
N LEU A 106 1.02 5.10 12.50
CA LEU A 106 1.11 6.53 12.17
C LEU A 106 1.64 6.78 10.75
N ARG A 107 2.69 6.06 10.33
CA ARG A 107 3.19 6.14 8.95
C ARG A 107 2.14 5.71 7.94
N PHE A 108 1.42 4.63 8.22
CA PHE A 108 0.30 4.18 7.40
C PHE A 108 -0.78 5.27 7.28
N MET A 109 -1.22 5.86 8.39
CA MET A 109 -2.19 6.97 8.38
C MET A 109 -1.75 8.13 7.49
N LYS A 110 -0.47 8.53 7.59
CA LYS A 110 0.11 9.58 6.74
C LYS A 110 0.08 9.20 5.26
N ILE A 111 0.41 7.94 4.93
CA ILE A 111 0.35 7.48 3.54
C ILE A 111 -1.08 7.53 3.04
N VAL A 112 -2.02 6.95 3.79
CA VAL A 112 -3.44 6.91 3.42
C VAL A 112 -4.00 8.31 3.20
N SER A 113 -3.71 9.27 4.08
CA SER A 113 -4.21 10.64 3.93
C SER A 113 -3.69 11.32 2.65
N LEU A 114 -2.43 11.07 2.28
CA LEU A 114 -1.80 11.62 1.07
C LEU A 114 -2.25 10.91 -0.22
N THR A 115 -2.75 9.69 -0.14
CA THR A 115 -3.14 8.88 -1.31
C THR A 115 -4.63 8.57 -1.39
N MET A 116 -5.46 9.04 -0.45
CA MET A 116 -6.86 8.65 -0.32
C MET A 116 -7.64 8.79 -1.63
N ARG A 117 -7.45 9.91 -2.34
CA ARG A 117 -8.11 10.25 -3.62
C ARG A 117 -7.68 9.37 -4.80
N ASP A 118 -6.54 8.69 -4.68
CA ASP A 118 -6.02 7.81 -5.72
C ASP A 118 -6.50 6.38 -5.59
N SER A 119 -6.97 5.98 -4.40
CA SER A 119 -7.48 4.63 -4.18
C SER A 119 -8.71 4.37 -5.06
N ILE A 120 -8.76 3.17 -5.65
CA ILE A 120 -9.90 2.72 -6.45
C ILE A 120 -11.17 2.76 -5.60
N SER A 121 -11.10 2.33 -4.34
CA SER A 121 -12.21 2.41 -3.40
C SER A 121 -12.75 3.83 -3.26
N SER A 122 -11.86 4.82 -3.07
CA SER A 122 -12.32 6.21 -2.95
C SER A 122 -13.01 6.70 -4.22
N ARG A 123 -12.44 6.41 -5.39
CA ARG A 123 -13.00 6.81 -6.69
C ARG A 123 -14.31 6.10 -7.02
N ALA A 124 -14.52 4.89 -6.50
CA ALA A 124 -15.75 4.13 -6.70
C ALA A 124 -16.88 4.65 -5.79
N PHE A 125 -16.60 4.85 -4.50
CA PHE A 125 -17.64 5.11 -3.50
C PHE A 125 -17.89 6.59 -3.20
N PHE A 126 -16.91 7.47 -3.37
CA PHE A 126 -17.01 8.89 -2.97
C PHE A 126 -17.24 9.85 -4.14
N LYS A 127 -17.79 9.38 -5.28
CA LYS A 127 -18.23 10.29 -6.35
C LYS A 127 -19.57 10.95 -5.95
N PRO A 128 -19.66 12.30 -5.88
CA PRO A 128 -20.89 13.00 -5.48
C PRO A 128 -22.09 12.66 -6.37
N SER A 129 -21.87 12.36 -7.64
CA SER A 129 -22.92 11.97 -8.60
C SER A 129 -23.61 10.63 -8.25
N ARG A 130 -22.99 9.77 -7.44
CA ARG A 130 -23.61 8.52 -6.95
C ARG A 130 -24.44 8.70 -5.68
N ILE A 131 -24.30 9.81 -4.96
CA ILE A 131 -25.14 10.08 -3.78
C ILE A 131 -26.62 10.08 -4.17
N LYS A 132 -26.95 10.62 -5.36
CA LYS A 132 -28.30 10.57 -5.95
C LYS A 132 -28.85 9.15 -6.17
N HIS A 133 -27.98 8.13 -6.29
CA HIS A 133 -28.36 6.74 -6.50
C HIS A 133 -28.47 5.95 -5.19
N LEU A 134 -27.79 6.40 -4.12
CA LEU A 134 -27.94 5.82 -2.78
C LEU A 134 -29.30 6.17 -2.14
N PHE A 135 -29.86 7.33 -2.49
CA PHE A 135 -31.18 7.78 -2.01
C PHE A 135 -32.33 7.53 -3.00
N LYS A 136 -32.05 6.96 -4.18
CA LYS A 136 -33.11 6.51 -5.07
C LYS A 136 -33.63 5.19 -4.50
N LYS A 137 -34.78 5.23 -3.81
CA LYS A 137 -35.53 4.02 -3.44
C LYS A 137 -35.54 3.10 -4.66
N SER A 138 -35.09 1.86 -4.48
CA SER A 138 -35.43 0.78 -5.40
C SER A 138 -36.96 0.79 -5.54
N VAL A 139 -37.44 1.25 -6.70
CA VAL A 139 -38.83 1.05 -7.08
C VAL A 139 -39.01 -0.48 -7.17
N PRO A 140 -40.04 -1.05 -6.52
CA PRO A 140 -40.30 -2.49 -6.54
C PRO A 140 -40.41 -3.06 -7.95
#